data_AF-A0A965QF13-F1
#
_entry.id   AF-A0A965QF13-F1
#
_cell.length_a   1.000
_cell.length_b   1.000
_cell.length_c   1.000
_cell.angle_alpha   90.00
_cell.angle_beta   90.00
_cell.angle_gamma   90.00
#
_symmetry.space_group_name_H-M   'P 1'
#
loop_
_entity.id
_entity.type
_entity.pdbx_description
1 polymer ?
#
loop_
_entity_poly.entity_id
_entity_poly.type
_entity_poly.pdbx_seq_one_letter_code
_entity_poly.pdbx_strand_id
1 'polypeptide(L)'
;MSQNDSIKMRECNRIKFLAQEERKSIEIDTSATLKLMHFKTEFTYLLKGEAICGTYTKNNYNYIIRSGQDILKLEKDPKIKSRYIDTLFLINKKIDLLNFGDKNIVLKLADYALLKSEIDRTVSDAYYTRAFKDTSLKFTSENLTNYYSNLYLLYSSEVDVAAKNVYKKRLISDYFMLSRLISVKKLSSKTQESISNIFNGTIKNCEDLLPDLKVFISELPKDIDLKIKTTTNFINLLKEKSCTDSKEYEMLVDTLIKFDKTTATIIAKA
;
A
#
# COMPACT_ATOMS: atom_id res chain seq x y z
N MET A 1 0.93 24.71 40.69
CA MET A 1 0.49 23.36 40.28
C MET A 1 -0.58 22.90 41.24
N SER A 2 -1.73 22.43 40.75
CA SER A 2 -2.74 21.83 41.62
C SER A 2 -2.26 20.47 42.16
N GLN A 3 -2.82 19.99 43.26
CA GLN A 3 -2.51 18.65 43.81
C GLN A 3 -2.73 17.55 42.78
N ASN A 4 -3.73 17.71 41.91
CA ASN A 4 -4.02 16.80 40.80
C ASN A 4 -2.93 16.80 39.72
N ASP A 5 -2.31 17.95 39.41
CA ASP A 5 -1.22 18.03 38.44
C ASP A 5 0.04 17.31 38.96
N SER A 6 0.30 17.40 40.27
CA SER A 6 1.42 16.69 40.91
C SER A 6 1.23 15.17 40.88
N ILE A 7 0.00 14.68 41.12
CA ILE A 7 -0.31 13.25 41.08
C ILE A 7 -0.13 12.72 39.64
N LYS A 8 -0.68 13.42 38.65
CA LYS A 8 -0.57 13.05 37.23
C LYS A 8 0.89 13.01 36.75
N MET A 9 1.72 13.97 37.17
CA MET A 9 3.15 14.00 36.82
C MET A 9 3.92 12.82 37.43
N ARG A 10 3.66 12.50 38.71
CA ARG A 10 4.29 11.34 39.37
C ARG A 10 3.92 10.04 38.67
N GLU A 11 2.65 9.87 38.31
CA GLU A 11 2.19 8.67 37.61
C GLU A 11 2.76 8.56 36.19
N CYS A 12 2.86 9.67 35.47
CA CYS A 12 3.54 9.73 34.17
C CYS A 12 4.99 9.25 34.28
N ASN A 13 5.75 9.77 35.26
CA ASN A 13 7.14 9.39 35.48
C ASN A 13 7.28 7.90 35.86
N ARG A 14 6.38 7.41 36.74
CA ARG A 14 6.37 6.01 37.16
C ARG A 14 6.17 5.07 35.97
N ILE A 15 5.20 5.33 35.12
CA ILE A 15 4.91 4.47 33.96
C ILE A 15 6.06 4.50 32.93
N LYS A 16 6.68 5.66 32.70
CA LYS A 16 7.86 5.75 31.84
C LYS A 16 9.04 4.95 32.38
N PHE A 17 9.27 5.02 33.69
CA PHE A 17 10.30 4.22 34.35
C PHE A 17 10.04 2.72 34.16
N LEU A 18 8.82 2.26 34.40
CA LEU A 18 8.46 0.84 34.20
C LEU A 18 8.67 0.38 32.76
N ALA A 19 8.29 1.18 31.77
CA ALA A 19 8.57 0.87 30.36
C ALA A 19 10.07 0.75 30.07
N GLN A 20 10.89 1.59 30.70
CA GLN A 20 12.35 1.53 30.55
C GLN A 20 12.95 0.29 31.21
N GLU A 21 12.44 -0.14 32.37
CA GLU A 21 12.91 -1.36 33.03
C GLU A 21 12.62 -2.61 32.19
N GLU A 22 11.41 -2.73 31.61
CA GLU A 22 11.08 -3.82 30.68
C GLU A 22 12.03 -3.84 29.47
N ARG A 23 12.42 -2.66 28.96
CA ARG A 23 13.38 -2.55 27.86
C ARG A 23 14.76 -3.10 28.22
N LYS A 24 15.23 -2.87 29.44
CA LYS A 24 16.51 -3.43 29.92
C LYS A 24 16.41 -4.96 29.99
N SER A 25 15.29 -5.51 30.46
CA SER A 25 15.09 -6.97 30.50
C SER A 25 15.14 -7.59 29.10
N ILE A 26 14.52 -6.96 28.10
CA ILE A 26 14.57 -7.40 26.68
C ILE A 26 16.01 -7.55 26.16
N GLU A 27 16.91 -6.66 26.56
CA GLU A 27 18.31 -6.64 26.12
C GLU A 27 19.13 -7.78 26.75
N ILE A 28 18.79 -8.17 27.99
CA ILE A 28 19.50 -9.19 28.75
C ILE A 28 19.01 -10.60 28.42
N ASP A 29 17.70 -10.76 28.20
CA ASP A 29 17.14 -12.08 27.94
C ASP A 29 17.59 -12.64 26.59
N THR A 30 17.69 -13.97 26.51
CA THR A 30 17.98 -14.69 25.26
C THR A 30 16.78 -15.51 24.78
N SER A 31 15.82 -15.77 25.66
CA SER A 31 14.59 -16.52 25.36
C SER A 31 13.59 -15.67 24.59
N ALA A 32 13.14 -16.17 23.42
CA ALA A 32 12.10 -15.53 22.63
C ALA A 32 10.78 -15.37 23.40
N THR A 33 10.44 -16.33 24.27
CA THR A 33 9.22 -16.30 25.09
C THR A 33 9.28 -15.22 26.15
N LEU A 34 10.41 -15.10 26.86
CA LEU A 34 10.60 -14.05 27.87
C LEU A 34 10.63 -12.67 27.21
N LYS A 35 11.34 -12.53 26.07
CA LYS A 35 11.32 -11.30 25.29
C LYS A 35 9.90 -10.91 24.87
N LEU A 36 9.10 -11.85 24.38
CA LEU A 36 7.70 -11.57 24.02
C LEU A 36 6.91 -11.04 25.22
N MET A 37 7.07 -11.63 26.41
CA MET A 37 6.44 -11.15 27.63
C MET A 37 6.86 -9.71 27.97
N HIS A 38 8.16 -9.42 27.92
CA HIS A 38 8.68 -8.07 28.21
C HIS A 38 8.24 -7.05 27.16
N PHE A 39 8.23 -7.39 25.87
CA PHE A 39 7.71 -6.50 24.82
C PHE A 39 6.22 -6.19 25.04
N LYS A 40 5.39 -7.18 25.35
CA LYS A 40 3.96 -6.95 25.65
C LYS A 40 3.77 -6.02 26.86
N THR A 41 4.62 -6.16 27.86
CA THR A 41 4.58 -5.35 29.08
C THR A 41 5.07 -3.92 28.83
N GLU A 42 6.21 -3.75 28.14
CA GLU A 42 6.71 -2.44 27.68
C GLU A 42 5.65 -1.71 26.85
N PHE A 43 5.08 -2.39 25.84
CA PHE A 43 4.06 -1.81 24.96
C PHE A 43 2.85 -1.31 25.76
N THR A 44 2.39 -2.10 26.73
CA THR A 44 1.28 -1.71 27.62
C THR A 44 1.63 -0.48 28.45
N TYR A 45 2.82 -0.41 29.04
CA TYR A 45 3.24 0.77 29.80
C TYR A 45 3.38 2.00 28.90
N LEU A 46 3.95 1.87 27.70
CA LEU A 46 4.11 3.00 26.79
C LEU A 46 2.74 3.59 26.37
N LEU A 47 1.74 2.75 26.07
CA LEU A 47 0.38 3.21 25.74
C LEU A 47 -0.31 3.87 26.93
N LYS A 48 -0.22 3.28 28.13
CA LYS A 48 -0.74 3.90 29.36
C LYS A 48 -0.10 5.25 29.61
N GLY A 49 1.21 5.33 29.41
CA GLY A 49 1.94 6.57 29.59
C GLY A 49 1.51 7.64 28.58
N GLU A 50 1.15 7.29 27.35
CA GLU A 50 0.61 8.26 26.39
C GLU A 50 -0.71 8.87 26.91
N ALA A 51 -1.61 8.04 27.43
CA ALA A 51 -2.87 8.50 27.98
C ALA A 51 -2.69 9.42 29.20
N ILE A 52 -1.70 9.14 30.05
CA ILE A 52 -1.47 9.85 31.31
C ILE A 52 -0.61 11.11 31.12
N CYS A 53 0.49 10.99 30.37
CA CYS A 53 1.45 12.07 30.14
C CYS A 53 0.96 13.08 29.09
N GLY A 54 -0.06 12.73 28.29
CA GLY A 54 -0.49 13.50 27.13
C GLY A 54 0.34 13.17 25.89
N THR A 55 0.32 14.07 24.90
CA THR A 55 0.94 13.83 23.60
C THR A 55 2.43 13.52 23.73
N TYR A 56 2.81 12.36 23.21
CA TYR A 56 4.18 11.88 23.20
C TYR A 56 5.04 12.57 22.15
N THR A 57 6.35 12.62 22.40
CA THR A 57 7.33 13.04 21.39
C THR A 57 7.58 11.92 20.37
N LYS A 58 8.19 12.26 19.23
CA LYS A 58 8.59 11.28 18.19
C LYS A 58 9.34 10.07 18.76
N ASN A 59 10.27 10.28 19.69
CA ASN A 59 11.05 9.19 20.30
C ASN A 59 10.17 8.22 21.09
N ASN A 60 9.17 8.74 21.83
CA ASN A 60 8.27 7.88 22.60
C ASN A 60 7.39 7.03 21.67
N TYR A 61 6.90 7.61 20.58
CA TYR A 61 6.16 6.84 19.57
C TYR A 61 7.03 5.79 18.86
N ASN A 62 8.29 6.10 18.57
CA ASN A 62 9.22 5.12 18.01
C ASN A 62 9.39 3.90 18.92
N TYR A 63 9.40 4.10 20.25
CA TYR A 63 9.42 2.97 21.19
C TYR A 63 8.14 2.14 21.15
N ILE A 64 6.96 2.78 21.09
CA ILE A 64 5.68 2.06 20.95
C ILE A 64 5.69 1.20 19.67
N ILE A 65 6.07 1.81 18.55
CA ILE A 65 6.08 1.15 17.25
C ILE A 65 7.08 -0.01 17.23
N ARG A 66 8.30 0.20 17.74
CA ARG A 66 9.32 -0.86 17.84
C ARG A 66 8.81 -2.04 18.66
N SER A 67 8.35 -1.76 19.88
CA SER A 67 7.86 -2.78 20.81
C SER A 67 6.71 -3.57 20.19
N GLY A 68 5.72 -2.89 19.60
CA GLY A 68 4.62 -3.56 18.89
C GLY A 68 5.06 -4.38 17.67
N GLN A 69 6.02 -3.89 16.87
CA GLN A 69 6.54 -4.66 15.74
C GLN A 69 7.29 -5.91 16.18
N ASP A 70 8.03 -5.86 17.29
CA ASP A 70 8.72 -7.03 17.83
C ASP A 70 7.74 -8.05 18.43
N ILE A 71 6.62 -7.60 19.02
CA ILE A 71 5.48 -8.47 19.36
C ILE A 71 4.97 -9.19 18.12
N LEU A 72 4.73 -8.48 16.99
CA LEU A 72 4.21 -9.11 15.77
C LEU A 72 5.15 -10.18 15.18
N LYS A 73 6.47 -10.04 15.36
CA LYS A 73 7.46 -11.04 14.92
C LYS A 73 7.43 -12.30 15.79
N LEU A 74 7.30 -12.13 17.10
CA LEU A 74 7.44 -13.21 18.08
C LEU A 74 6.12 -13.93 18.38
N GLU A 75 5.00 -13.20 18.43
CA GLU A 75 3.67 -13.77 18.60
C GLU A 75 3.37 -14.78 17.49
N LYS A 76 2.63 -15.84 17.80
CA LYS A 76 2.25 -16.89 16.84
C LYS A 76 0.75 -16.97 16.66
N ASP A 77 -0.03 -16.56 17.65
CA ASP A 77 -1.48 -16.53 17.53
C ASP A 77 -1.93 -15.38 16.59
N PRO A 78 -2.59 -15.69 15.45
CA PRO A 78 -2.99 -14.69 14.48
C PRO A 78 -4.08 -13.74 15.00
N LYS A 79 -4.98 -14.20 15.89
CA LYS A 79 -6.01 -13.36 16.51
C LYS A 79 -5.41 -12.38 17.51
N ILE A 80 -4.34 -12.79 18.21
CA ILE A 80 -3.62 -11.87 19.08
C ILE A 80 -2.85 -10.85 18.23
N LYS A 81 -2.19 -11.28 17.15
CA LYS A 81 -1.50 -10.35 16.23
C LYS A 81 -2.41 -9.27 15.68
N SER A 82 -3.62 -9.61 15.22
CA SER A 82 -4.52 -8.63 14.62
C SER A 82 -4.90 -7.51 15.59
N ARG A 83 -5.05 -7.80 16.89
CA ARG A 83 -5.27 -6.77 17.94
C ARG A 83 -4.09 -5.82 18.13
N TYR A 84 -2.87 -6.34 18.04
CA TYR A 84 -1.67 -5.48 18.05
C TYR A 84 -1.58 -4.65 16.77
N ILE A 85 -1.99 -5.19 15.62
CA ILE A 85 -2.08 -4.45 14.36
C ILE A 85 -3.14 -3.34 14.46
N ASP A 86 -4.30 -3.58 15.07
CA ASP A 86 -5.32 -2.55 15.32
C ASP A 86 -4.71 -1.36 16.07
N THR A 87 -3.99 -1.66 17.15
CA THR A 87 -3.36 -0.64 17.99
C THR A 87 -2.25 0.09 17.23
N LEU A 88 -1.38 -0.65 16.53
CA LEU A 88 -0.31 -0.07 15.72
C LEU A 88 -0.86 0.77 14.57
N PHE A 89 -1.98 0.39 13.96
CA PHE A 89 -2.64 1.19 12.93
C PHE A 89 -3.04 2.56 13.47
N LEU A 90 -3.67 2.61 14.65
CA LEU A 90 -4.05 3.87 15.30
C LEU A 90 -2.83 4.73 15.65
N ILE A 91 -1.77 4.13 16.18
CA ILE A 91 -0.52 4.83 16.51
C ILE A 91 0.15 5.37 15.24
N ASN A 92 0.27 4.57 14.18
CA ASN A 92 0.86 5.00 12.91
C ASN A 92 0.02 6.11 12.25
N LYS A 93 -1.32 6.05 12.35
CA LYS A 93 -2.20 7.12 11.84
C LYS A 93 -1.94 8.43 12.61
N LYS A 94 -1.80 8.35 13.93
CA LYS A 94 -1.48 9.50 14.77
C LYS A 94 -0.14 10.13 14.41
N ILE A 95 0.91 9.32 14.21
CA ILE A 95 2.23 9.86 13.88
C ILE A 95 2.36 10.33 12.42
N ASP A 96 1.54 9.83 11.48
CA ASP A 96 1.40 10.41 10.14
C ASP A 96 0.81 11.83 10.24
N LEU A 97 -0.26 12.01 11.03
CA LEU A 97 -0.87 13.34 11.27
C LEU A 97 0.08 14.33 11.96
N LEU A 98 0.98 13.84 12.82
CA LEU A 98 1.99 14.66 13.50
C LEU A 98 3.26 14.88 12.66
N ASN A 99 3.34 14.37 11.42
CA ASN A 99 4.55 14.35 10.60
C ASN A 99 5.78 13.74 11.30
N PHE A 100 5.54 12.78 12.19
CA PHE A 100 6.59 12.04 12.90
C PHE A 100 7.03 10.78 12.15
N GLY A 101 6.16 10.24 11.29
CA GLY A 101 6.43 9.07 10.46
C GLY A 101 7.61 9.23 9.51
N ASP A 102 8.17 8.08 9.09
CA ASP A 102 9.04 8.05 7.92
C ASP A 102 8.21 8.07 6.63
N LYS A 103 8.87 8.18 5.48
CA LYS A 103 8.19 8.21 4.17
C LYS A 103 7.35 6.96 3.89
N ASN A 104 7.73 5.80 4.42
CA ASN A 104 7.03 4.54 4.17
C ASN A 104 5.79 4.34 5.06
N ILE A 105 5.48 5.28 5.96
CA ILE A 105 4.34 5.16 6.86
C ILE A 105 3.02 4.96 6.13
N VAL A 106 2.85 5.59 4.97
CA VAL A 106 1.65 5.46 4.15
C VAL A 106 1.46 4.03 3.62
N LEU A 107 2.54 3.35 3.23
CA LEU A 107 2.49 1.95 2.80
C LEU A 107 2.14 1.04 3.98
N LYS A 108 2.75 1.30 5.14
CA LYS A 108 2.47 0.55 6.37
C LYS A 108 1.01 0.69 6.82
N LEU A 109 0.44 1.89 6.69
CA LEU A 109 -0.97 2.13 6.97
C LEU A 109 -1.90 1.42 5.98
N ALA A 110 -1.52 1.39 4.70
CA ALA A 110 -2.24 0.63 3.68
C ALA A 110 -2.26 -0.87 3.99
N ASP A 111 -1.09 -1.44 4.32
CA ASP A 111 -0.94 -2.86 4.65
C ASP A 111 -1.68 -3.21 5.96
N TYR A 112 -1.53 -2.40 7.01
CA TYR A 112 -2.21 -2.64 8.28
C TYR A 112 -3.72 -2.56 8.15
N ALA A 113 -4.28 -1.70 7.30
CA ALA A 113 -5.72 -1.66 7.06
C ALA A 113 -6.27 -3.00 6.49
N LEU A 114 -5.43 -3.80 5.82
CA LEU A 114 -5.79 -5.13 5.31
C LEU A 114 -5.52 -6.28 6.30
N LEU A 115 -4.71 -6.04 7.33
CA LEU A 115 -4.26 -7.06 8.29
C LEU A 115 -4.87 -6.91 9.69
N LYS A 116 -5.50 -5.76 9.97
CA LYS A 116 -6.17 -5.46 11.24
C LYS A 116 -7.41 -6.36 11.41
N SER A 117 -7.92 -6.46 12.64
CA SER A 117 -8.98 -7.42 12.98
C SER A 117 -10.26 -7.24 12.17
N GLU A 118 -10.61 -5.98 11.90
CA GLU A 118 -11.66 -5.59 10.97
C GLU A 118 -11.05 -5.01 9.70
N ILE A 119 -10.99 -5.79 8.62
CA ILE A 119 -10.37 -5.35 7.36
C ILE A 119 -11.08 -4.09 6.82
N ASP A 120 -10.31 -3.05 6.52
CA ASP A 120 -10.80 -1.78 5.97
C ASP A 120 -10.19 -1.52 4.58
N ARG A 121 -10.88 -2.00 3.56
CA ARG A 121 -10.42 -1.97 2.16
C ARG A 121 -10.37 -0.57 1.59
N THR A 122 -11.36 0.26 1.93
CA THR A 122 -11.45 1.65 1.44
C THR A 122 -10.33 2.50 2.04
N VAL A 123 -10.01 2.30 3.33
CA VAL A 123 -8.88 2.99 3.95
C VAL A 123 -7.54 2.51 3.39
N SER A 124 -7.38 1.20 3.16
CA SER A 124 -6.18 0.67 2.50
C SER A 124 -5.97 1.29 1.12
N ASP A 125 -7.03 1.31 0.32
CA ASP A 125 -7.03 1.89 -1.03
C ASP A 125 -6.67 3.38 -1.04
N ALA A 126 -7.21 4.15 -0.09
CA ALA A 126 -6.88 5.57 0.05
C ALA A 126 -5.38 5.79 0.37
N TYR A 127 -4.80 4.97 1.26
CA TYR A 127 -3.38 5.07 1.59
C TYR A 127 -2.47 4.62 0.44
N TYR A 128 -2.80 3.55 -0.28
CA TYR A 128 -2.05 3.18 -1.48
C TYR A 128 -2.13 4.24 -2.57
N THR A 129 -3.32 4.81 -2.81
CA THR A 129 -3.52 5.90 -3.77
C THR A 129 -2.66 7.12 -3.41
N ARG A 130 -2.57 7.46 -2.11
CA ARG A 130 -1.64 8.50 -1.64
C ARG A 130 -0.18 8.10 -1.87
N ALA A 131 0.19 6.85 -1.60
CA ALA A 131 1.55 6.37 -1.79
C ALA A 131 2.00 6.42 -3.26
N PHE A 132 1.15 6.06 -4.22
CA PHE A 132 1.50 6.08 -5.65
C PHE A 132 1.76 7.49 -6.21
N LYS A 133 1.34 8.54 -5.50
CA LYS A 133 1.67 9.94 -5.85
C LYS A 133 3.09 10.33 -5.43
N ASP A 134 3.72 9.59 -4.54
CA ASP A 134 5.09 9.83 -4.08
C ASP A 134 6.10 8.97 -4.85
N THR A 135 6.78 9.59 -5.81
CA THR A 135 7.79 8.93 -6.65
C THR A 135 9.06 8.52 -5.91
N SER A 136 9.24 8.97 -4.66
CA SER A 136 10.39 8.62 -3.81
C SER A 136 10.21 7.30 -3.05
N LEU A 137 8.99 6.74 -3.06
CA LEU A 137 8.68 5.47 -2.42
C LEU A 137 9.19 4.29 -3.25
N LYS A 138 9.65 3.27 -2.53
CA LYS A 138 10.08 2.00 -3.10
C LYS A 138 9.00 0.97 -2.82
N PHE A 139 8.26 0.61 -3.86
CA PHE A 139 7.24 -0.42 -3.78
C PHE A 139 7.87 -1.81 -3.88
N THR A 140 7.37 -2.74 -3.07
CA THR A 140 7.69 -4.16 -3.19
C THR A 140 6.63 -4.87 -4.04
N SER A 141 6.95 -6.07 -4.51
CA SER A 141 5.99 -6.96 -5.17
C SER A 141 4.73 -7.19 -4.34
N GLU A 142 4.88 -7.34 -3.03
CA GLU A 142 3.75 -7.53 -2.10
C GLU A 142 2.84 -6.30 -2.08
N ASN A 143 3.40 -5.08 -2.01
CA ASN A 143 2.59 -3.86 -2.02
C ASN A 143 1.75 -3.75 -3.30
N LEU A 144 2.32 -4.07 -4.46
CA LEU A 144 1.60 -3.97 -5.74
C LEU A 144 0.50 -5.03 -5.84
N THR A 145 0.79 -6.27 -5.45
CA THR A 145 -0.21 -7.35 -5.45
C THR A 145 -1.34 -7.08 -4.46
N ASN A 146 -1.02 -6.63 -3.24
CA ASN A 146 -2.01 -6.31 -2.22
C ASN A 146 -2.92 -5.16 -2.65
N TYR A 147 -2.34 -4.08 -3.18
CA TYR A 147 -3.11 -2.95 -3.72
C TYR A 147 -4.11 -3.39 -4.78
N TYR A 148 -3.62 -4.08 -5.82
CA TYR A 148 -4.45 -4.43 -6.96
C TYR A 148 -5.51 -5.48 -6.62
N SER A 149 -5.17 -6.43 -5.74
CA SER A 149 -6.14 -7.39 -5.20
C SER A 149 -7.21 -6.69 -4.35
N ASN A 150 -6.83 -5.71 -3.53
CA ASN A 150 -7.78 -4.94 -2.73
C ASN A 150 -8.75 -4.13 -3.61
N LEU A 151 -8.23 -3.47 -4.66
CA LEU A 151 -9.04 -2.74 -5.62
C LEU A 151 -10.04 -3.66 -6.34
N TYR A 152 -9.61 -4.87 -6.71
CA TYR A 152 -10.50 -5.88 -7.27
C TYR A 152 -11.59 -6.31 -6.30
N LEU A 153 -11.25 -6.51 -5.02
CA LEU A 153 -12.24 -6.86 -4.01
C LEU A 153 -13.28 -5.74 -3.85
N LEU A 154 -12.86 -4.47 -3.79
CA LEU A 154 -13.76 -3.32 -3.77
C LEU A 154 -14.71 -3.32 -4.98
N TYR A 155 -14.17 -3.50 -6.19
CA TYR A 155 -14.97 -3.63 -7.41
C TYR A 155 -15.99 -4.78 -7.32
N SER A 156 -15.53 -5.95 -6.89
CA SER A 156 -16.35 -7.17 -6.88
C SER A 156 -17.51 -7.10 -5.88
N SER A 157 -17.28 -6.47 -4.72
CA SER A 157 -18.28 -6.31 -3.66
C SER A 157 -19.21 -5.12 -3.86
N GLU A 158 -18.86 -4.17 -4.73
CA GLU A 158 -19.69 -2.99 -4.98
C GLU A 158 -20.98 -3.37 -5.73
N VAL A 159 -22.10 -2.88 -5.21
CA VAL A 159 -23.46 -3.11 -5.73
C VAL A 159 -23.99 -1.90 -6.48
N ASP A 160 -23.55 -0.69 -6.11
CA ASP A 160 -23.91 0.53 -6.84
C ASP A 160 -23.22 0.55 -8.20
N VAL A 161 -24.01 0.67 -9.28
CA VAL A 161 -23.51 0.56 -10.65
C VAL A 161 -22.53 1.69 -10.98
N ALA A 162 -22.79 2.91 -10.50
CA ALA A 162 -21.95 4.06 -10.78
C ALA A 162 -20.58 3.93 -10.07
N ALA A 163 -20.58 3.62 -8.78
CA ALA A 163 -19.36 3.38 -8.00
C ALA A 163 -18.59 2.14 -8.49
N LYS A 164 -19.29 1.07 -8.87
CA LYS A 164 -18.67 -0.13 -9.45
C LYS A 164 -17.95 0.19 -10.75
N ASN A 165 -18.55 1.02 -11.60
CA ASN A 165 -17.91 1.50 -12.80
C ASN A 165 -16.65 2.31 -12.47
N VAL A 166 -16.65 3.18 -11.45
CA VAL A 166 -15.43 3.89 -11.02
C VAL A 166 -14.31 2.93 -10.64
N TYR A 167 -14.58 1.86 -9.88
CA TYR A 167 -13.57 0.86 -9.57
C TYR A 167 -13.10 0.08 -10.80
N LYS A 168 -14.01 -0.23 -11.74
CA LYS A 168 -13.64 -0.89 -13.01
C LYS A 168 -12.65 -0.04 -13.82
N LYS A 169 -12.93 1.27 -13.95
CA LYS A 169 -12.01 2.22 -14.62
C LYS A 169 -10.63 2.22 -13.96
N ARG A 170 -10.61 2.22 -12.62
CA ARG A 170 -9.36 2.16 -11.86
C ARG A 170 -8.62 0.84 -12.04
N LEU A 171 -9.30 -0.30 -12.06
CA LEU A 171 -8.65 -1.58 -12.35
C LEU A 171 -7.94 -1.55 -13.70
N ILE A 172 -8.57 -0.93 -14.70
CA ILE A 172 -7.97 -0.73 -16.01
C ILE A 172 -6.76 0.20 -15.92
N SER A 173 -6.92 1.44 -15.45
CA SER A 173 -5.81 2.41 -15.40
C SER A 173 -4.64 1.93 -14.55
N ASP A 174 -4.94 1.32 -13.40
CA ASP A 174 -3.94 0.95 -12.41
C ASP A 174 -3.20 -0.31 -12.82
N TYR A 175 -3.84 -1.25 -13.53
CA TYR A 175 -3.13 -2.37 -14.15
C TYR A 175 -1.94 -1.90 -14.99
N PHE A 176 -2.14 -0.86 -15.79
CA PHE A 176 -1.11 -0.35 -16.68
C PHE A 176 -0.03 0.43 -15.94
N MET A 177 -0.42 1.28 -15.00
CA MET A 177 0.52 1.94 -14.11
C MET A 177 1.42 0.92 -13.40
N LEU A 178 0.81 -0.13 -12.83
CA LEU A 178 1.52 -1.18 -12.11
C LEU A 178 2.41 -2.02 -13.03
N SER A 179 1.94 -2.40 -14.21
CA SER A 179 2.72 -3.15 -15.19
C SER A 179 3.97 -2.38 -15.63
N ARG A 180 3.82 -1.07 -15.86
CA ARG A 180 4.97 -0.19 -16.12
C ARG A 180 5.91 -0.15 -14.93
N LEU A 181 5.40 0.01 -13.71
CA LEU A 181 6.21 0.08 -12.50
C LEU A 181 7.00 -1.22 -12.28
N ILE A 182 6.36 -2.39 -12.43
CA ILE A 182 6.99 -3.71 -12.36
C ILE A 182 8.14 -3.82 -13.36
N SER A 183 7.88 -3.42 -14.61
CA SER A 183 8.88 -3.51 -15.66
C SER A 183 10.06 -2.54 -15.48
N VAL A 184 9.80 -1.30 -15.06
CA VAL A 184 10.85 -0.29 -14.81
C VAL A 184 11.69 -0.64 -13.59
N LYS A 185 11.06 -1.12 -12.52
CA LYS A 185 11.73 -1.50 -11.27
C LYS A 185 12.28 -2.93 -11.29
N LYS A 186 12.11 -3.66 -12.40
CA LYS A 186 12.52 -5.05 -12.57
C LYS A 186 12.01 -5.95 -11.42
N LEU A 187 10.76 -5.73 -11.01
CA LEU A 187 10.09 -6.59 -10.03
C LEU A 187 9.80 -7.97 -10.63
N SER A 188 9.48 -8.95 -9.78
CA SER A 188 9.35 -10.35 -10.20
C SER A 188 8.29 -10.55 -11.29
N SER A 189 8.54 -11.47 -12.22
CA SER A 189 7.57 -11.89 -13.23
C SER A 189 6.26 -12.40 -12.61
N LYS A 190 6.35 -13.07 -11.44
CA LYS A 190 5.19 -13.51 -10.66
C LYS A 190 4.28 -12.34 -10.25
N THR A 191 4.84 -11.15 -10.01
CA THR A 191 4.04 -9.95 -9.71
C THR A 191 3.23 -9.53 -10.92
N GLN A 192 3.85 -9.51 -12.11
CA GLN A 192 3.15 -9.21 -13.36
C GLN A 192 2.03 -10.22 -13.62
N GLU A 193 2.34 -11.51 -13.47
CA GLU A 193 1.37 -12.59 -13.63
C GLU A 193 0.17 -12.43 -12.69
N SER A 194 0.44 -12.12 -11.41
CA SER A 194 -0.61 -11.93 -10.40
C SER A 194 -1.59 -10.82 -10.78
N ILE A 195 -1.07 -9.65 -11.20
CA ILE A 195 -1.95 -8.53 -11.59
C ILE A 195 -2.63 -8.79 -12.94
N SER A 196 -1.96 -9.48 -13.88
CA SER A 196 -2.55 -9.86 -15.16
C SER A 196 -3.70 -10.84 -15.00
N ASN A 197 -3.61 -11.79 -14.06
CA ASN A 197 -4.70 -12.73 -13.78
C ASN A 197 -5.97 -12.01 -13.30
N ILE A 198 -5.83 -11.07 -12.37
CA ILE A 198 -6.95 -10.24 -11.88
C ILE A 198 -7.54 -9.39 -13.02
N PHE A 199 -6.68 -8.72 -13.80
CA PHE A 199 -7.10 -7.91 -14.92
C PHE A 199 -7.88 -8.73 -15.95
N ASN A 200 -7.34 -9.89 -16.34
CA ASN A 200 -7.94 -10.76 -17.35
C ASN A 200 -9.25 -11.41 -16.89
N GLY A 201 -9.39 -11.71 -15.60
CA GLY A 201 -10.65 -12.19 -15.04
C GLY A 201 -11.74 -11.11 -14.98
N THR A 202 -11.35 -9.83 -14.89
CA THR A 202 -12.27 -8.70 -14.76
C THR A 202 -12.68 -8.11 -16.10
N ILE A 203 -11.72 -7.94 -17.02
CA ILE A 203 -11.92 -7.32 -18.33
C ILE A 203 -11.94 -8.40 -19.40
N LYS A 204 -13.16 -8.82 -19.75
CA LYS A 204 -13.39 -9.98 -20.63
C LYS A 204 -13.51 -9.60 -22.11
N ASN A 205 -13.96 -8.38 -22.40
CA ASN A 205 -14.38 -7.97 -23.74
C ASN A 205 -13.74 -6.62 -24.11
N CYS A 206 -13.57 -6.35 -25.40
CA CYS A 206 -13.07 -5.06 -25.87
C CYS A 206 -13.97 -3.89 -25.49
N GLU A 207 -15.29 -4.07 -25.55
CA GLU A 207 -16.28 -3.03 -25.21
C GLU A 207 -16.09 -2.47 -23.79
N ASP A 208 -15.61 -3.30 -22.86
CA ASP A 208 -15.32 -2.90 -21.49
C ASP A 208 -14.05 -2.05 -21.36
N LEU A 209 -13.13 -2.16 -22.32
CA LEU A 209 -11.81 -1.57 -22.29
C LEU A 209 -11.73 -0.24 -23.07
N LEU A 210 -12.42 -0.16 -24.22
CA LEU A 210 -12.28 0.96 -25.15
C LEU A 210 -12.63 2.34 -24.57
N PRO A 211 -13.72 2.52 -23.79
CA PRO A 211 -14.08 3.84 -23.26
C PRO A 211 -12.99 4.43 -22.36
N ASP A 212 -12.34 3.60 -21.54
CA ASP A 212 -11.29 4.03 -20.61
C ASP A 212 -9.92 4.14 -21.28
N LEU A 213 -9.70 3.36 -22.34
CA LEU A 213 -8.49 3.44 -23.14
C LEU A 213 -8.30 4.83 -23.79
N LYS A 214 -9.39 5.48 -24.22
CA LYS A 214 -9.34 6.83 -24.77
C LYS A 214 -8.83 7.87 -23.77
N VAL A 215 -9.25 7.77 -22.50
CA VAL A 215 -8.75 8.61 -21.42
C VAL A 215 -7.28 8.31 -21.18
N PHE A 216 -6.91 7.03 -21.12
CA PHE A 216 -5.53 6.62 -20.93
C PHE A 216 -4.57 7.17 -22.00
N ILE A 217 -4.95 7.11 -23.29
CA ILE A 217 -4.14 7.65 -24.40
C ILE A 217 -3.82 9.13 -24.18
N SER A 218 -4.77 9.91 -23.63
CA SER A 218 -4.58 11.33 -23.33
C SER A 218 -3.63 11.59 -22.15
N GLU A 219 -3.45 10.62 -21.28
CA GLU A 219 -2.62 10.69 -20.07
C GLU A 219 -1.27 9.98 -20.21
N LEU A 220 -0.87 9.63 -21.45
CA LEU A 220 0.39 8.96 -21.72
C LEU A 220 1.59 9.73 -21.14
N PRO A 221 2.65 9.02 -20.70
CA PRO A 221 3.80 9.65 -20.06
C PRO A 221 4.47 10.67 -20.99
N LYS A 222 5.00 11.76 -20.44
CA LYS A 222 5.71 12.77 -21.25
C LYS A 222 7.09 12.29 -21.73
N ASP A 223 7.75 11.47 -20.92
CA ASP A 223 9.04 10.85 -21.23
C ASP A 223 8.93 9.90 -22.44
N ILE A 224 9.84 10.03 -23.42
CA ILE A 224 9.73 9.36 -24.73
C ILE A 224 9.90 7.84 -24.60
N ASP A 225 10.97 7.38 -23.96
CA ASP A 225 11.25 5.94 -23.80
C ASP A 225 10.12 5.24 -23.05
N LEU A 226 9.63 5.92 -22.02
CA LEU A 226 8.55 5.44 -21.18
C LEU A 226 7.21 5.46 -21.90
N LYS A 227 6.97 6.46 -22.76
CA LYS A 227 5.80 6.52 -23.64
C LYS A 227 5.81 5.37 -24.65
N ILE A 228 6.95 5.10 -25.31
CA ILE A 228 7.11 3.97 -26.24
C ILE A 228 6.78 2.67 -25.53
N LYS A 229 7.50 2.37 -24.43
CA LYS A 229 7.32 1.15 -23.66
C LYS A 229 5.88 0.96 -23.16
N THR A 230 5.27 2.05 -22.67
CA THR A 230 3.87 2.04 -22.25
C THR A 230 2.99 1.68 -23.44
N THR A 231 3.05 2.46 -24.53
CA THR A 231 2.24 2.27 -25.74
C THR A 231 2.37 0.85 -26.33
N THR A 232 3.58 0.29 -26.40
CA THR A 232 3.81 -1.09 -26.87
C THR A 232 3.11 -2.13 -26.00
N ASN A 233 3.19 -1.99 -24.67
CA ASN A 233 2.50 -2.90 -23.76
C ASN A 233 0.97 -2.86 -23.96
N PHE A 234 0.41 -1.68 -24.23
CA PHE A 234 -1.02 -1.52 -24.52
C PHE A 234 -1.44 -2.18 -25.83
N ILE A 235 -0.68 -1.96 -26.90
CA ILE A 235 -0.93 -2.59 -28.19
C ILE A 235 -0.93 -4.11 -28.04
N ASN A 236 0.03 -4.67 -27.30
CA ASN A 236 0.09 -6.12 -27.06
C ASN A 236 -1.14 -6.62 -26.29
N LEU A 237 -1.57 -5.92 -25.24
CA LEU A 237 -2.77 -6.30 -24.51
C LEU A 237 -4.02 -6.26 -25.40
N LEU A 238 -4.17 -5.23 -26.23
CA LEU A 238 -5.31 -5.14 -27.15
C LEU A 238 -5.30 -6.25 -28.18
N LYS A 239 -4.12 -6.67 -28.65
CA LYS A 239 -3.99 -7.88 -29.49
C LYS A 239 -4.44 -9.13 -28.75
N GLU A 240 -3.98 -9.34 -27.51
CA GLU A 240 -4.38 -10.49 -26.69
C GLU A 240 -5.88 -10.53 -26.41
N LYS A 241 -6.54 -9.37 -26.37
CA LYS A 241 -7.97 -9.23 -26.17
C LYS A 241 -8.78 -9.16 -27.46
N SER A 242 -8.14 -9.30 -28.63
CA SER A 242 -8.77 -9.19 -29.94
C SER A 242 -9.47 -7.84 -30.18
N CYS A 243 -8.89 -6.75 -29.67
CA CYS A 243 -9.39 -5.37 -29.79
C CYS A 243 -8.70 -4.58 -30.92
N THR A 244 -8.13 -5.27 -31.90
CA THR A 244 -7.32 -4.69 -32.98
C THR A 244 -8.13 -3.82 -33.93
N ASP A 245 -9.43 -4.05 -34.05
CA ASP A 245 -10.30 -3.33 -34.99
C ASP A 245 -10.84 -2.01 -34.41
N SER A 246 -10.40 -1.64 -33.21
CA SER A 246 -10.84 -0.41 -32.53
C SER A 246 -10.06 0.83 -32.97
N LYS A 247 -10.74 1.98 -32.93
CA LYS A 247 -10.10 3.28 -33.20
C LYS A 247 -9.00 3.58 -32.18
N GLU A 248 -9.21 3.18 -30.92
CA GLU A 248 -8.25 3.38 -29.85
C GLU A 248 -6.97 2.54 -30.07
N TYR A 249 -7.09 1.33 -30.62
CA TYR A 249 -5.93 0.54 -31.05
C TYR A 249 -5.16 1.26 -32.16
N GLU A 250 -5.84 1.74 -33.20
CA GLU A 250 -5.23 2.52 -34.27
C GLU A 250 -4.50 3.76 -33.73
N MET A 251 -5.13 4.50 -32.81
CA MET A 251 -4.53 5.67 -32.16
C MET A 251 -3.24 5.33 -31.39
N LEU A 252 -3.19 4.18 -30.73
CA LEU A 252 -1.99 3.72 -30.02
C LEU A 252 -0.89 3.32 -31.00
N VAL A 253 -1.20 2.60 -32.07
CA VAL A 253 -0.24 2.25 -33.12
C VAL A 253 0.34 3.51 -33.77
N ASP A 254 -0.50 4.47 -34.12
CA ASP A 254 -0.08 5.75 -34.67
C ASP A 254 0.78 6.55 -33.68
N THR A 255 0.45 6.50 -32.39
CA THR A 255 1.27 7.11 -31.34
C THR A 255 2.63 6.42 -31.26
N LEU A 256 2.67 5.10 -31.32
CA LEU A 256 3.92 4.34 -31.28
C LEU A 256 4.81 4.68 -32.49
N ILE A 257 4.27 4.69 -33.72
CA ILE A 257 5.01 5.04 -34.95
C ILE A 257 5.61 6.45 -34.89
N LYS A 258 4.92 7.41 -34.26
CA LYS A 258 5.42 8.79 -34.13
C LYS A 258 6.69 8.87 -33.27
N PHE A 259 6.84 8.00 -32.28
CA PHE A 259 7.93 8.08 -31.30
C PHE A 259 8.96 6.96 -31.44
N ASP A 260 8.57 5.79 -31.94
CA ASP A 260 9.42 4.64 -32.24
C ASP A 260 9.43 4.37 -33.76
N LYS A 261 10.52 4.76 -34.41
CA LYS A 261 10.71 4.61 -35.86
C LYS A 261 11.37 3.28 -36.26
N THR A 262 11.36 2.29 -35.38
CA THR A 262 11.92 0.95 -35.71
C THR A 262 11.04 0.22 -36.72
N THR A 263 11.65 -0.64 -37.54
CA THR A 263 10.99 -1.37 -38.62
C THR A 263 9.85 -2.28 -38.12
N ALA A 264 9.99 -2.83 -36.91
CA ALA A 264 8.96 -3.66 -36.28
C ALA A 264 7.66 -2.89 -35.97
N THR A 265 7.78 -1.61 -35.64
CA THR A 265 6.65 -0.72 -35.32
C THR A 265 5.89 -0.29 -36.57
N ILE A 266 6.59 -0.16 -37.71
CA ILE A 266 6.00 0.16 -39.01
C ILE A 266 5.15 -1.01 -39.54
N ILE A 267 5.55 -2.26 -39.28
CA ILE A 267 4.82 -3.46 -39.71
C ILE A 267 3.53 -3.67 -38.90
N ALA A 268 3.45 -3.18 -37.65
CA ALA A 268 2.25 -3.35 -36.80
C ALA A 268 0.98 -2.63 -37.30
N LYS A 269 1.11 -1.77 -38.32
CA LYS A 269 0.02 -1.05 -39.00
C LYS A 269 -0.47 -1.75 -40.28
N ALA A 270 0.29 -2.73 -40.79
CA ALA A 270 -0.07 -3.54 -41.95
C ALA A 270 -0.90 -4.76 -41.54
#